data_AF-A0A1X0Q6X1-F1
#
_entry.id   AF-A0A1X0Q6X1-F1
#
_cell.length_a   1.000
_cell.length_b   1.000
_cell.length_c   1.000
_cell.angle_alpha   90.00
_cell.angle_beta   90.00
_cell.angle_gamma   90.00
#
_symmetry.space_group_name_H-M   'P 1'
#
loop_
_entity.id
_entity.type
_entity.pdbx_description
1 polymer ?
#
loop_
_entity_poly.entity_id
_entity_poly.type
_entity_poly.pdbx_seq_one_letter_code
_entity_poly.pdbx_strand_id
1 'polypeptide(L)'
;MDELSSLPKEASLISCSKKWNIKGFKDEIWKLLFFTRIYTKKKGEDPDFKEPVILKNAPTVKDLCRVIHKTFYLKFKFAFVWGRSVKHNPQKVGLNHILQDEDVIQVFSNR
;
A
#
# COMPACT_ATOMS: atom_id res chain seq x y z
N MET A 1 -9.28 -20.85 -34.50
CA MET A 1 -8.25 -19.89 -34.05
C MET A 1 -8.85 -18.48 -33.89
N ASP A 2 -10.07 -18.26 -34.38
CA ASP A 2 -10.74 -16.95 -34.51
C ASP A 2 -11.55 -16.46 -33.29
N GLU A 3 -11.84 -17.33 -32.31
CA GLU A 3 -12.64 -16.94 -31.13
C GLU A 3 -11.84 -16.15 -30.09
N LEU A 4 -10.51 -16.32 -30.04
CA LEU A 4 -9.66 -15.58 -29.11
C LEU A 4 -9.40 -14.14 -29.57
N SER A 5 -9.47 -13.89 -30.88
CA SER A 5 -9.26 -12.57 -31.49
C SER A 5 -10.44 -11.61 -31.31
N SER A 6 -11.62 -12.11 -30.91
CA SER A 6 -12.80 -11.27 -30.64
C SER A 6 -12.89 -10.79 -29.19
N LEU A 7 -12.01 -11.30 -28.31
CA LEU A 7 -12.00 -10.91 -26.91
C LEU A 7 -11.47 -9.48 -26.72
N PRO A 8 -11.90 -8.78 -25.65
CA PRO A 8 -11.34 -7.49 -25.28
C PRO A 8 -9.82 -7.56 -25.17
N LYS A 9 -9.12 -6.50 -25.57
CA LYS A 9 -7.65 -6.43 -25.48
C LYS A 9 -7.14 -6.52 -24.04
N GLU A 10 -7.98 -6.16 -23.07
CA GLU A 10 -7.66 -6.24 -21.65
C GLU A 10 -7.99 -7.63 -21.03
N ALA A 11 -8.45 -8.60 -21.83
CA ALA A 11 -8.83 -9.91 -21.32
C ALA A 11 -7.61 -10.80 -21.02
N SER A 12 -7.52 -11.27 -19.77
CA SER A 12 -6.51 -12.22 -19.33
C SER A 12 -6.91 -13.66 -19.65
N LEU A 13 -6.17 -14.31 -20.56
CA LEU A 13 -6.42 -15.72 -20.89
C LEU A 13 -5.83 -16.64 -19.81
N ILE A 14 -6.66 -17.49 -19.20
CA ILE A 14 -6.23 -18.47 -18.19
C ILE A 14 -6.76 -19.88 -18.51
N SER A 15 -6.09 -20.90 -18.00
CA SER A 15 -6.64 -22.26 -17.95
C SER A 15 -6.46 -22.85 -16.56
N CYS A 16 -7.56 -23.07 -15.85
CA CYS A 16 -7.53 -23.60 -14.49
C CYS A 16 -7.06 -25.06 -14.44
N SER A 17 -7.54 -25.91 -15.38
CA SER A 17 -7.16 -27.33 -15.44
C SER A 17 -5.68 -27.52 -15.78
N LYS A 18 -5.17 -26.72 -16.73
CA LYS A 18 -3.76 -26.76 -17.15
C LYS A 18 -2.84 -25.87 -16.32
N LYS A 19 -3.39 -25.10 -15.38
CA LYS A 19 -2.70 -24.07 -14.57
C LYS A 19 -1.95 -23.03 -15.41
N TRP A 20 -2.45 -22.73 -16.61
CA TRP A 20 -1.83 -21.74 -17.49
C TRP A 20 -2.18 -20.32 -17.04
N ASN A 21 -1.15 -19.46 -17.04
CA ASN A 21 -1.25 -18.03 -16.77
C ASN A 21 -1.91 -17.64 -15.43
N ILE A 22 -2.00 -18.56 -14.45
CA ILE A 22 -2.58 -18.26 -13.14
C ILE A 22 -1.77 -17.18 -12.39
N LYS A 23 -0.44 -17.21 -12.52
CA LYS A 23 0.43 -16.20 -11.88
C LYS A 23 0.26 -14.82 -12.52
N GLY A 24 0.32 -14.74 -13.85
CA GLY A 24 0.13 -13.48 -14.57
C GLY A 24 -1.22 -12.84 -14.26
N PHE A 25 -2.28 -13.66 -14.23
CA PHE A 25 -3.61 -13.19 -13.83
C PHE A 25 -3.67 -12.64 -12.40
N LYS A 26 -3.00 -13.28 -11.44
CA LYS A 26 -2.89 -12.75 -10.07
C LYS A 26 -2.15 -11.40 -10.03
N ASP A 27 -1.07 -11.27 -10.80
CA ASP A 27 -0.29 -10.04 -10.88
C ASP A 27 -1.11 -8.91 -11.53
N GLU A 28 -1.96 -9.23 -12.51
CA GLU A 28 -2.90 -8.29 -13.13
C GLU A 28 -3.99 -7.85 -12.16
N ILE A 29 -4.60 -8.79 -11.42
CA ILE A 29 -5.55 -8.45 -10.35
C ILE A 29 -4.89 -7.49 -9.35
N TRP A 30 -3.66 -7.77 -8.92
CA TRP A 30 -2.93 -6.90 -7.99
C TRP A 30 -2.77 -5.48 -8.53
N LYS A 31 -2.39 -5.33 -9.81
CA LYS A 31 -2.26 -4.02 -10.47
C LYS A 31 -3.61 -3.28 -10.53
N LEU A 32 -4.70 -3.98 -10.82
CA LEU A 32 -6.04 -3.41 -10.92
C LEU A 32 -6.63 -2.99 -9.57
N LEU A 33 -6.16 -3.58 -8.47
CA LEU A 33 -6.63 -3.27 -7.12
C LEU A 33 -6.09 -1.95 -6.57
N PHE A 34 -5.06 -1.37 -7.20
CA PHE A 34 -4.41 -0.12 -6.79
C PHE A 34 -4.11 -0.08 -5.28
N PHE A 35 -3.53 -1.17 -4.78
CA PHE A 35 -3.13 -1.27 -3.38
C PHE A 35 -1.83 -0.54 -3.11
N THR A 36 -1.78 0.08 -1.94
CA THR A 36 -0.63 0.77 -1.38
C THR A 36 -0.26 0.08 -0.08
N ARG A 37 0.93 -0.52 -0.05
CA ARG A 37 1.52 -1.20 1.11
C ARG A 37 2.28 -0.18 1.94
N ILE A 38 1.91 -0.02 3.20
CA ILE A 38 2.61 0.86 4.13
C ILE A 38 3.23 0.03 5.25
N TYR A 39 4.54 0.15 5.42
CA TYR A 39 5.29 -0.57 6.44
C TYR A 39 5.38 0.26 7.71
N THR A 40 5.09 -0.35 8.85
CA THR A 40 5.13 0.36 10.13
C THR A 40 6.49 0.19 10.80
N LYS A 41 6.94 1.25 11.47
CA LYS A 41 8.17 1.25 12.24
C LYS A 41 7.88 1.73 13.66
N LYS A 42 8.25 0.91 14.65
CA LYS A 42 8.18 1.30 16.06
C LYS A 42 9.43 2.08 16.48
N LYS A 43 9.29 2.87 17.55
CA LYS A 43 10.42 3.64 18.10
C LYS A 43 11.46 2.67 18.66
N GLY A 44 12.70 2.79 18.19
CA GLY A 44 13.81 1.94 18.64
C GLY A 44 13.89 0.57 17.98
N GLU A 45 12.94 0.24 17.09
CA GLU A 45 12.93 -1.01 16.32
C GLU A 45 13.12 -0.72 14.83
N ASP A 46 13.57 -1.72 14.09
CA ASP A 46 13.62 -1.68 12.64
C ASP A 46 12.20 -1.72 12.03
N PRO A 47 12.02 -1.28 10.77
CA PRO A 47 10.74 -1.39 10.10
C PRO A 47 10.29 -2.86 9.97
N ASP A 48 9.00 -3.12 10.16
CA ASP A 48 8.42 -4.42 9.89
C ASP A 48 8.02 -4.53 8.42
N PHE A 49 8.78 -5.33 7.66
CA PHE A 49 8.54 -5.60 6.24
C PHE A 49 7.71 -6.87 5.98
N LYS A 50 7.31 -7.60 7.03
CA LYS A 50 6.52 -8.83 6.90
C LYS A 50 5.03 -8.52 6.81
N GLU A 51 4.55 -7.58 7.60
CA GLU A 51 3.13 -7.25 7.71
C GLU A 51 2.84 -5.79 7.34
N PRO A 52 2.69 -5.47 6.03
CA PRO A 52 2.27 -4.14 5.61
C PRO A 52 0.80 -3.89 5.93
N VAL A 53 0.49 -2.63 6.25
CA VAL A 53 -0.89 -2.15 6.24
C VAL A 53 -1.28 -1.88 4.79
N ILE A 54 -2.29 -2.61 4.29
CA ILE A 54 -2.80 -2.46 2.92
C ILE A 54 -3.88 -1.38 2.88
N LEU A 55 -3.66 -0.36 2.07
CA LEU A 55 -4.60 0.72 1.78
C LEU A 55 -4.92 0.76 0.29
N LYS A 56 -6.01 1.42 -0.10
CA LYS A 56 -6.40 1.57 -1.52
C LYS A 56 -6.11 2.97 -2.03
N ASN A 57 -5.83 3.09 -3.32
CA ASN A 57 -5.62 4.36 -4.03
C ASN A 57 -4.42 5.14 -3.49
N ALA A 58 -4.56 6.46 -3.31
CA ALA A 58 -3.56 7.37 -2.77
C ALA A 58 -3.92 7.74 -1.31
N PRO A 59 -3.70 6.85 -0.34
CA PRO A 59 -4.13 7.06 1.03
C PRO A 59 -3.33 8.15 1.72
N THR A 60 -3.94 8.81 2.70
CA THR A 60 -3.24 9.77 3.56
C THR A 60 -2.75 9.11 4.86
N VAL A 61 -1.84 9.78 5.56
CA VAL A 61 -1.43 9.38 6.93
C VAL A 61 -2.64 9.29 7.87
N LYS A 62 -3.67 10.12 7.68
CA LYS A 62 -4.93 10.05 8.42
C LYS A 62 -5.67 8.73 8.20
N ASP A 63 -5.73 8.28 6.95
CA ASP A 63 -6.41 7.03 6.59
C ASP A 63 -5.69 5.84 7.21
N LEU A 64 -4.36 5.82 7.12
CA LEU A 64 -3.53 4.83 7.80
C LEU A 64 -3.79 4.80 9.31
N CYS A 65 -3.76 5.96 9.98
CA CYS A 65 -3.96 6.02 11.44
C CYS A 65 -5.32 5.43 11.85
N ARG A 66 -6.36 5.66 11.05
CA ARG A 66 -7.71 5.12 11.31
C ARG A 66 -7.77 3.60 11.16
N VAL A 67 -7.04 3.04 10.20
CA VAL A 67 -6.96 1.60 9.98
C VAL A 67 -6.19 0.91 11.12
N ILE A 68 -5.08 1.50 11.58
CA ILE A 68 -4.29 0.94 12.67
C ILE A 68 -5.11 0.97 13.98
N HIS A 69 -5.52 2.16 14.43
CA HIS A 69 -6.36 2.30 15.62
C HIS A 69 -6.91 3.74 15.76
N LYS A 70 -8.17 3.89 16.16
CA LYS A 70 -8.84 5.21 16.31
C LYS A 70 -8.07 6.21 17.20
N THR A 71 -7.35 5.73 18.21
CA THR A 71 -6.57 6.61 19.12
C THR A 71 -5.36 7.26 18.45
N PHE A 72 -4.77 6.63 17.43
CA PHE A 72 -3.63 7.23 16.71
C PHE A 72 -4.05 8.51 16.00
N TYR A 73 -5.24 8.55 15.41
CA TYR A 73 -5.78 9.75 14.80
C TYR A 73 -6.01 10.86 15.84
N LEU A 74 -6.64 10.52 16.98
CA LEU A 74 -6.99 11.50 18.01
C LEU A 74 -5.77 12.10 18.72
N LYS A 75 -4.73 11.29 18.93
CA LYS A 75 -3.50 11.70 19.63
C LYS A 75 -2.36 12.04 18.67
N PHE A 76 -2.61 12.12 17.36
CA PHE A 76 -1.56 12.33 16.37
C PHE A 76 -0.81 13.65 16.61
N LYS A 77 0.53 13.58 16.64
CA LYS A 77 1.39 14.76 16.70
C LYS A 77 2.07 15.03 15.36
N PHE A 78 2.73 14.01 14.82
CA PHE A 78 3.36 13.99 13.50
C PHE A 78 3.73 12.55 13.12
N ALA A 79 4.17 12.33 11.90
CA ALA A 79 4.82 11.07 11.51
C ALA A 79 6.16 11.35 10.84
N PHE A 80 7.08 10.40 10.94
CA PHE A 80 8.22 10.31 10.02
C PHE A 80 7.88 9.32 8.93
N VAL A 81 8.16 9.69 7.69
CA VAL A 81 8.02 8.83 6.52
C VAL A 81 9.37 8.69 5.85
N TRP A 82 9.67 7.45 5.42
CA TRP A 82 10.76 7.12 4.52
C TRP A 82 10.16 6.51 3.26
N GLY A 83 10.58 6.97 2.09
CA GLY A 83 10.11 6.41 0.83
C GLY A 83 9.96 7.44 -0.26
N ARG A 84 9.15 7.11 -1.27
CA ARG A 84 9.03 7.92 -2.49
C ARG A 84 8.05 9.07 -2.34
N SER A 85 7.17 9.03 -1.34
CA SER A 85 6.22 10.14 -1.09
C SER A 85 6.88 11.39 -0.51
N VAL A 86 8.14 11.29 -0.04
CA VAL A 86 8.86 12.38 0.61
C VAL A 86 10.13 12.74 -0.16
N LYS A 87 10.61 13.99 -0.01
CA LYS A 87 11.83 14.47 -0.68
C LYS A 87 13.10 14.09 0.07
N HIS A 88 12.99 13.93 1.38
CA HIS A 88 14.12 13.62 2.27
C HIS A 88 13.76 12.43 3.17
N ASN A 89 14.74 11.58 3.48
CA ASN A 89 14.54 10.39 4.29
C ASN A 89 15.25 10.52 5.66
N PRO A 90 14.53 10.48 6.80
CA PRO A 90 13.09 10.67 6.93
C PRO A 90 12.66 12.13 6.76
N GLN A 91 11.39 12.32 6.40
CA GLN A 91 10.73 13.63 6.45
C GLN A 91 9.58 13.62 7.46
N LYS A 92 9.45 14.71 8.21
CA LYS A 92 8.34 14.94 9.12
C LYS A 92 7.11 15.36 8.32
N VAL A 93 6.00 14.65 8.50
CA VAL A 93 4.75 14.88 7.76
C VAL A 93 3.54 14.98 8.70
N GLY A 94 2.47 15.59 8.18
CA GLY A 94 1.18 15.73 8.86
C GLY A 94 0.15 14.70 8.37
N LEU A 95 -1.08 14.81 8.90
CA LEU A 95 -2.18 13.90 8.59
C LEU A 95 -2.61 13.88 7.11
N ASN A 96 -2.48 15.02 6.41
CA ASN A 96 -2.90 15.18 5.01
C ASN A 96 -1.83 14.71 4.01
N HIS A 97 -0.68 14.25 4.48
CA HIS A 97 0.37 13.75 3.60
C HIS A 97 -0.11 12.48 2.88
N ILE A 98 0.02 12.47 1.56
CA ILE A 98 -0.33 11.32 0.71
C ILE A 98 0.84 10.35 0.74
N LEU A 99 0.55 9.09 1.09
CA LEU A 99 1.52 8.01 1.12
C LEU A 99 1.59 7.31 -0.24
N GLN A 100 2.74 6.69 -0.51
CA GLN A 100 3.00 5.89 -1.70
C GLN A 100 3.32 4.44 -1.32
N ASP A 101 3.20 3.55 -2.30
CA ASP A 101 3.46 2.12 -2.11
C ASP A 101 4.89 1.89 -1.61
N GLU A 102 5.02 1.01 -0.63
CA GLU A 102 6.24 0.66 0.09
C GLU A 102 6.84 1.76 0.97
N ASP A 103 6.11 2.86 1.24
CA ASP A 103 6.54 3.83 2.26
C ASP A 103 6.63 3.16 3.65
N VAL A 104 7.66 3.55 4.41
CA VAL A 104 7.81 3.21 5.82
C VAL A 104 7.35 4.40 6.66
N ILE A 105 6.61 4.15 7.73
CA ILE A 105 6.09 5.21 8.60
C ILE A 105 6.26 4.91 10.09
N GLN A 106 6.64 5.94 10.83
CA GLN A 106 6.67 5.94 12.29
C GLN A 106 5.77 7.08 12.81
N VAL A 107 4.67 6.72 13.47
CA VAL A 107 3.70 7.66 14.02
C VAL A 107 4.11 8.10 15.43
N PHE A 108 4.06 9.40 15.69
CA PHE A 108 4.28 9.99 17.01
C PHE A 108 2.96 10.54 17.54
N SER A 109 2.55 10.06 18.70
CA SER A 109 1.37 10.53 19.41
C SER A 109 1.72 11.31 20.67
N ASN A 110 0.83 12.22 21.08
CA ASN A 110 0.86 12.80 22.41
C ASN A 110 0.50 11.72 23.45
N ARG A 111 1.07 11.83 24.66
CA ARG A 111 0.72 10.95 25.79
C ARG A 111 -0.75 11.14 26.15
#